data_AF-A0A7S1DLA6-F1
#
_entry.id   AF-A0A7S1DLA6-F1
#
_cell.length_a   1.000
_cell.length_b   1.000
_cell.length_c   1.000
_cell.angle_alpha   90.00
_cell.angle_beta   90.00
_cell.angle_gamma   90.00
#
_symmetry.space_group_name_H-M   'P 1'
#
loop_
_entity.id
_entity.type
_entity.pdbx_description
1 polymer ?
#
loop_
_entity_poly.entity_id
_entity_poly.type
_entity_poly.pdbx_seq_one_letter_code
_entity_poly.pdbx_strand_id
1 'polypeptide(L)'
;LWIDLDFVNCHPTLYLQLCEKKLPSVPCPHLRRYVESRDAMLDEMVAAGVPSRAEAKERVLKAMNGGRVVDVDTSWWEDMSREFRLLAREAAKHPDHSAFLKNTKSKGSDSEGCDRNIHARTVNAVLCFIENQ
;
A
#
# COMPACT_ATOMS: atom_id res chain seq x y z
N LEU A 1 -15.23 4.40 -28.39
CA LEU A 1 -15.54 4.88 -27.03
C LEU A 1 -14.75 3.99 -26.09
N TRP A 2 -13.51 4.37 -25.78
CA TRP A 2 -12.72 3.70 -24.76
C TRP A 2 -13.15 4.33 -23.44
N ILE A 3 -13.91 3.58 -22.64
CA ILE A 3 -14.23 4.00 -21.28
C ILE A 3 -12.92 3.84 -20.52
N ASP A 4 -12.25 4.96 -20.27
CA ASP A 4 -11.14 5.07 -19.35
C ASP A 4 -11.71 4.80 -17.95
N LEU A 5 -11.79 3.51 -17.58
CA LEU A 5 -12.17 3.10 -16.24
C LEU A 5 -11.00 3.47 -15.34
N ASP A 6 -10.99 4.71 -14.88
CA ASP A 6 -10.12 5.22 -13.83
C ASP A 6 -10.29 4.36 -12.58
N PHE A 7 -9.56 3.25 -12.50
CA PHE A 7 -9.44 2.38 -11.34
C PHE A 7 -8.59 3.05 -10.25
N VAL A 8 -8.72 4.37 -10.06
CA VAL A 8 -7.97 5.27 -9.16
C VAL A 8 -7.98 4.82 -7.68
N ASN A 9 -8.74 3.77 -7.34
CA ASN A 9 -8.78 3.16 -6.01
C ASN A 9 -8.65 1.63 -6.01
N CYS A 10 -8.16 0.99 -7.08
CA CYS A 10 -7.99 -0.45 -7.16
C CYS A 10 -6.70 -0.95 -6.51
N HIS A 11 -5.73 -0.07 -6.23
CA HIS A 11 -4.43 -0.45 -5.66
C HIS A 11 -4.55 -1.36 -4.43
N PRO A 12 -5.44 -1.12 -3.45
CA PRO A 12 -5.62 -2.05 -2.33
C PRO A 12 -6.04 -3.46 -2.77
N THR A 13 -6.96 -3.56 -3.74
CA THR A 13 -7.46 -4.83 -4.28
C THR A 13 -6.40 -5.54 -5.12
N LEU A 14 -5.73 -4.83 -6.02
CA LEU A 14 -4.62 -5.37 -6.81
C LEU A 14 -3.47 -5.81 -5.92
N TYR A 15 -3.23 -5.07 -4.85
CA TYR A 15 -2.18 -5.42 -3.90
C TYR A 15 -2.52 -6.68 -3.12
N LEU A 16 -3.78 -6.82 -2.67
CA LEU A 16 -4.25 -8.07 -2.06
C LEU A 16 -4.05 -9.26 -3.02
N GLN A 17 -4.49 -9.13 -4.27
CA GLN A 17 -4.32 -10.17 -5.29
C GLN A 17 -2.85 -10.50 -5.55
N LEU A 18 -1.99 -9.48 -5.59
CA LEU A 18 -0.54 -9.67 -5.73
C LEU A 18 0.02 -10.47 -4.55
N CYS A 19 -0.34 -10.10 -3.33
CA CYS A 19 0.07 -10.79 -2.12
C CYS A 19 -0.41 -12.25 -2.09
N GLU A 20 -1.68 -12.50 -2.39
CA GLU A 20 -2.24 -13.86 -2.45
C GLU A 20 -1.54 -14.74 -3.49
N LYS A 21 -1.21 -14.17 -4.66
CA LYS A 21 -0.60 -14.90 -5.78
C LYS A 21 0.90 -15.11 -5.63
N LYS A 22 1.62 -14.14 -5.10
CA LYS A 22 3.10 -14.09 -5.12
C LYS A 22 3.74 -14.21 -3.75
N LEU A 23 3.00 -14.00 -2.67
CA LEU A 23 3.48 -14.03 -1.29
C LEU A 23 2.61 -14.93 -0.38
N PRO A 24 2.33 -16.20 -0.76
CA PRO A 24 1.39 -17.05 -0.01
C PRO A 24 1.84 -17.35 1.43
N SER A 25 3.12 -17.15 1.76
CA SER A 25 3.67 -17.32 3.11
C SER A 25 3.62 -16.05 3.98
N VAL A 26 3.15 -14.92 3.44
CA VAL A 26 3.09 -13.64 4.14
C VAL A 26 1.63 -13.28 4.40
N PRO A 27 1.14 -13.41 5.65
CA PRO A 27 -0.21 -13.01 6.00
C PRO A 27 -0.45 -11.52 5.73
N CYS A 28 -1.61 -11.19 5.18
CA CYS A 28 -2.07 -9.82 4.95
C CYS A 28 -3.48 -9.55 5.52
N PRO A 29 -3.75 -9.88 6.81
CA PRO A 29 -5.09 -9.77 7.39
C PRO A 29 -5.63 -8.34 7.41
N HIS A 30 -4.79 -7.31 7.63
CA HIS A 30 -5.26 -5.93 7.66
C HIS A 30 -5.53 -5.38 6.26
N LEU A 31 -4.70 -5.72 5.27
CA LEU A 31 -4.95 -5.40 3.87
C LEU A 31 -6.25 -6.07 3.38
N ARG A 32 -6.44 -7.35 3.72
CA ARG A 32 -7.69 -8.09 3.43
C ARG A 32 -8.89 -7.40 4.08
N ARG A 33 -8.84 -7.13 5.39
CA ARG A 33 -9.90 -6.44 6.12
C ARG A 33 -10.20 -5.07 5.49
N TYR A 34 -9.18 -4.34 5.05
CA TYR A 34 -9.38 -3.05 4.38
C TYR A 34 -10.08 -3.20 3.03
N VAL A 35 -9.76 -4.23 2.24
CA VAL A 35 -10.44 -4.49 0.95
C VAL A 35 -11.89 -4.95 1.18
N GLU A 36 -12.13 -5.84 2.13
CA GLU A 36 -13.43 -6.48 2.37
C GLU A 36 -14.39 -5.62 3.21
N SER A 37 -13.86 -4.79 4.11
CA SER A 37 -14.64 -4.03 5.11
C SER A 37 -14.18 -2.57 5.19
N ARG A 38 -13.78 -2.00 4.05
CA ARG A 38 -13.23 -0.64 3.94
C ARG A 38 -14.06 0.39 4.71
N ASP A 39 -15.36 0.41 4.44
CA ASP A 39 -16.22 1.47 4.95
C ASP A 39 -16.32 1.44 6.48
N ALA A 40 -16.40 0.25 7.08
CA ALA A 40 -16.37 0.08 8.53
C ALA A 40 -15.03 0.53 9.13
N MET A 41 -13.90 0.17 8.52
CA MET A 41 -12.58 0.62 8.99
C MET A 41 -12.43 2.15 8.92
N LEU A 42 -12.94 2.78 7.86
CA LEU A 42 -12.91 4.24 7.75
C LEU A 42 -13.80 4.92 8.82
N ASP A 43 -14.95 4.32 9.15
CA ASP A 43 -15.82 4.82 10.20
C ASP A 43 -15.18 4.68 11.59
N GLU A 44 -14.46 3.58 11.85
CA GLU A 44 -13.67 3.41 13.08
C GLU A 44 -12.61 4.51 13.24
N MET A 45 -11.92 4.87 12.15
CA MET A 45 -10.93 5.97 12.18
C MET A 45 -11.58 7.32 12.47
N VAL A 46 -12.76 7.59 11.90
CA VAL A 46 -13.49 8.84 12.17
C VAL A 46 -13.98 8.89 13.62
N ALA A 47 -14.49 7.78 14.15
CA ALA A 47 -14.86 7.66 15.56
C ALA A 47 -13.66 7.85 16.50
N ALA A 48 -12.47 7.48 16.07
CA ALA A 48 -11.19 7.72 16.76
C ALA A 48 -10.63 9.15 16.59
N GLY A 49 -11.37 10.07 15.97
CA GLY A 49 -10.97 11.48 15.86
C GLY A 49 -10.31 11.88 14.55
N VAL A 50 -10.32 11.02 13.51
CA VAL A 50 -9.95 11.47 12.16
C VAL A 50 -11.06 12.36 11.59
N PRO A 51 -10.76 13.56 11.05
CA PRO A 51 -11.78 14.55 10.70
C PRO A 51 -12.84 14.12 9.67
N SER A 52 -12.50 13.20 8.76
CA SER A 52 -13.44 12.73 7.74
C SER A 52 -13.06 11.37 7.18
N ARG A 53 -14.02 10.68 6.55
CA ARG A 53 -13.77 9.45 5.80
C ARG A 53 -12.77 9.66 4.66
N ALA A 54 -12.77 10.84 4.04
CA ALA A 54 -11.82 11.19 2.98
C ALA A 54 -10.39 11.24 3.52
N GLU A 55 -10.19 11.89 4.66
CA GLU A 55 -8.87 11.95 5.32
C GLU A 55 -8.46 10.58 5.87
N ALA A 56 -9.39 9.81 6.44
CA ALA A 56 -9.12 8.43 6.87
C ALA A 56 -8.62 7.57 5.71
N LYS A 57 -9.26 7.67 4.54
CA LYS A 57 -8.83 6.98 3.32
C LYS A 57 -7.45 7.43 2.87
N GLU A 58 -7.20 8.74 2.85
CA GLU A 58 -5.89 9.30 2.50
C GLU A 58 -4.78 8.77 3.42
N ARG A 59 -5.05 8.70 4.73
CA ARG A 59 -4.12 8.14 5.73
C ARG A 59 -3.79 6.68 5.43
N VAL A 60 -4.78 5.83 5.14
CA VAL A 60 -4.54 4.41 4.80
C VAL A 60 -3.71 4.30 3.52
N LEU A 61 -4.10 5.00 2.45
CA LEU A 61 -3.37 4.98 1.18
C LEU A 61 -1.93 5.50 1.34
N LYS A 62 -1.73 6.55 2.14
CA LYS A 62 -0.41 7.08 2.43
C LYS A 62 0.46 6.07 3.19
N ALA A 63 -0.10 5.36 4.17
CA ALA A 63 0.61 4.29 4.88
C ALA A 63 1.01 3.15 3.93
N MET A 64 0.10 2.73 3.05
CA MET A 64 0.34 1.69 2.04
C MET A 64 1.45 2.07 1.06
N ASN A 65 1.49 3.34 0.66
CA ASN A 65 2.50 3.92 -0.22
C ASN A 65 3.82 4.29 0.51
N GLY A 66 4.03 3.80 1.74
CA GLY A 66 5.25 4.01 2.52
C GLY A 66 5.44 5.44 3.05
N GLY A 67 4.39 6.25 3.04
CA GLY A 67 4.38 7.59 3.60
C GLY A 67 4.26 7.58 5.13
N ARG A 68 4.71 8.67 5.77
CA ARG A 68 4.47 8.91 7.19
C ARG A 68 3.06 9.45 7.41
N VAL A 69 2.37 8.87 8.36
CA VAL A 69 1.02 9.24 8.78
C VAL A 69 1.06 9.53 10.26
N VAL A 70 0.32 10.55 10.70
CA VAL A 70 0.12 10.83 12.13
C VAL A 70 -0.59 9.64 12.76
N ASP A 71 -0.19 9.26 13.96
CA ASP A 71 -0.79 8.13 14.66
C ASP A 71 -2.32 8.30 14.75
N VAL A 72 -3.02 7.22 14.43
CA VAL A 72 -4.48 7.12 14.49
C VAL A 72 -4.79 6.29 15.71
N ASP A 73 -5.63 6.81 16.60
CA ASP A 73 -5.98 6.16 17.87
C ASP A 73 -6.98 5.01 17.67
N THR A 74 -6.55 4.00 16.91
CA THR A 74 -7.29 2.76 16.68
C THR A 74 -6.39 1.59 17.05
N SER A 75 -6.96 0.57 17.69
CA SER A 75 -6.22 -0.58 18.21
C SER A 75 -5.43 -1.38 17.17
N TRP A 76 -5.78 -1.22 15.88
CA TRP A 76 -5.20 -1.96 14.76
C TRP A 76 -4.24 -1.12 13.89
N TRP A 77 -4.10 0.19 14.12
CA TRP A 77 -3.35 1.07 13.21
C TRP A 77 -1.87 0.72 13.11
N GLU A 78 -1.23 0.46 14.25
CA GLU A 78 0.18 0.12 14.30
C GLU A 78 0.47 -1.21 13.62
N ASP A 79 -0.39 -2.21 13.83
CA ASP A 79 -0.27 -3.54 13.22
C ASP A 79 -0.48 -3.47 11.71
N MET A 80 -1.49 -2.74 11.24
CA MET A 80 -1.70 -2.51 9.81
C MET A 80 -0.51 -1.77 9.18
N SER A 81 0.02 -0.74 9.86
CA SER A 81 1.19 0.00 9.38
C SER A 81 2.43 -0.88 9.29
N ARG A 82 2.60 -1.82 10.22
CA ARG A 82 3.68 -2.81 10.21
C ARG A 82 3.49 -3.82 9.08
N GLU A 83 2.26 -4.30 8.89
CA GLU A 83 1.89 -5.20 7.80
C GLU A 83 2.21 -4.56 6.45
N PHE A 84 1.79 -3.32 6.18
CA PHE A 84 2.08 -2.65 4.90
C PHE A 84 3.58 -2.53 4.61
N ARG A 85 4.40 -2.24 5.62
CA ARG A 85 5.87 -2.19 5.46
C ARG A 85 6.45 -3.57 5.16
N LEU A 86 5.94 -4.61 5.83
CA LEU A 86 6.34 -5.99 5.58
C LEU A 86 5.99 -6.41 4.16
N LEU A 87 4.72 -6.24 3.77
CA LEU A 87 4.24 -6.56 2.42
C LEU A 87 5.04 -5.80 1.37
N ALA A 88 5.32 -4.51 1.59
CA ALA A 88 6.08 -3.72 0.63
C ALA A 88 7.48 -4.29 0.43
N ARG A 89 8.14 -4.70 1.52
CA ARG A 89 9.47 -5.30 1.49
C ARG A 89 9.47 -6.64 0.76
N GLU A 90 8.55 -7.54 1.11
CA GLU A 90 8.49 -8.88 0.53
C GLU A 90 8.08 -8.82 -0.95
N ALA A 91 7.08 -7.99 -1.29
CA ALA A 91 6.67 -7.78 -2.67
C ALA A 91 7.80 -7.17 -3.49
N ALA A 92 8.46 -6.12 -3.02
CA ALA A 92 9.56 -5.49 -3.77
C ALA A 92 10.77 -6.43 -3.99
N LYS A 93 11.00 -7.39 -3.09
CA LYS A 93 12.10 -8.37 -3.19
C LYS A 93 11.73 -9.62 -4.00
N HIS A 94 10.46 -9.79 -4.37
CA HIS A 94 10.04 -10.92 -5.19
C HIS A 94 10.82 -10.95 -6.52
N PRO A 95 11.30 -12.12 -6.99
CA PRO A 95 12.13 -12.22 -8.20
C PRO A 95 11.54 -11.55 -9.44
N ASP A 96 10.23 -11.70 -9.65
CA ASP A 96 9.47 -11.09 -10.76
C ASP A 96 9.51 -9.55 -10.75
N HIS A 97 9.78 -8.93 -9.59
CA HIS A 97 9.81 -7.47 -9.44
C HIS A 97 11.23 -6.91 -9.42
N SER A 98 12.26 -7.74 -9.65
CA SER A 98 13.67 -7.35 -9.59
C SER A 98 14.03 -6.21 -10.56
N ALA A 99 13.40 -6.16 -11.75
CA ALA A 99 13.57 -5.06 -12.69
C ALA A 99 13.03 -3.73 -12.16
N PHE A 100 11.84 -3.74 -11.55
CA PHE A 100 11.24 -2.57 -10.91
C PHE A 100 12.08 -2.07 -9.72
N LEU A 101 12.60 -3.01 -8.91
CA LEU A 101 13.47 -2.66 -7.78
C LEU A 101 14.77 -2.01 -8.24
N LYS A 102 15.42 -2.56 -9.29
CA LYS A 102 16.63 -1.96 -9.88
C LYS A 102 16.36 -0.55 -10.43
N ASN A 103 15.27 -0.37 -11.16
CA ASN A 103 14.86 0.93 -11.70
C ASN A 103 14.51 1.95 -10.61
N THR A 104 14.02 1.50 -9.46
CA THR A 104 13.73 2.38 -8.32
C THR A 104 15.01 2.79 -7.60
N LYS A 105 16.00 1.87 -7.48
CA LYS A 105 17.32 2.15 -6.90
C LYS A 105 18.11 3.17 -7.72
N SER A 106 18.11 3.06 -9.05
CA SER A 106 18.85 3.98 -9.92
C SER A 106 18.29 5.41 -9.92
N LYS A 107 17.00 5.58 -9.58
CA LYS A 107 16.35 6.89 -9.40
C LYS A 107 16.53 7.48 -7.99
N GLY A 108 17.30 6.82 -7.12
CA GLY A 108 17.42 7.13 -5.69
C GLY A 108 18.75 7.73 -5.24
N SER A 109 19.60 8.22 -6.15
CA SER A 109 20.84 8.92 -5.80
C SER A 109 20.57 10.34 -5.27
N ASP A 110 21.23 10.66 -4.14
CA ASP A 110 21.56 12.00 -3.62
C ASP A 110 20.79 12.60 -2.44
N SER A 111 20.07 11.83 -1.61
CA SER A 111 19.73 12.34 -0.26
C SER A 111 19.52 11.25 0.79
N GLU A 112 20.09 11.48 1.97
CA GLU A 112 20.12 10.67 3.21
C GLU A 112 18.75 10.19 3.77
N GLY A 113 17.65 10.37 3.03
CA GLY A 113 16.30 9.91 3.38
C GLY A 113 15.69 8.86 2.43
N CYS A 114 16.33 8.54 1.30
CA CYS A 114 15.73 7.84 0.16
C CYS A 114 15.45 6.34 0.38
N ASP A 115 16.20 5.67 1.26
CA ASP A 115 16.14 4.21 1.41
C ASP A 115 14.85 3.73 2.10
N ARG A 116 14.23 4.58 2.93
CA ARG A 116 13.05 4.20 3.75
C ARG A 116 11.79 3.90 2.94
N ASN A 117 11.68 4.38 1.71
CA ASN A 117 10.48 4.18 0.86
C ASN A 117 10.77 3.46 -0.47
N ILE A 118 11.93 2.81 -0.60
CA ILE A 118 12.29 2.16 -1.86
C ILE A 118 11.35 0.98 -2.20
N HIS A 119 10.95 0.25 -1.17
CA HIS A 119 10.09 -0.91 -1.30
C HIS A 119 8.67 -0.52 -1.71
N ALA A 120 8.04 0.46 -1.04
CA ALA A 120 6.70 0.87 -1.42
C ALA A 120 6.68 1.56 -2.80
N ARG A 121 7.70 2.35 -3.15
CA ARG A 121 7.85 2.89 -4.52
C ARG A 121 7.94 1.79 -5.58
N THR A 122 8.67 0.72 -5.28
CA THR A 122 8.78 -0.44 -6.17
C THR A 122 7.43 -1.13 -6.35
N VAL A 123 6.72 -1.38 -5.25
CA VAL A 123 5.37 -1.98 -5.30
C VAL A 123 4.41 -1.09 -6.07
N ASN A 124 4.41 0.22 -5.86
CA ASN A 124 3.56 1.14 -6.60
C ASN A 124 3.81 1.06 -8.12
N ALA A 125 5.08 0.96 -8.54
CA ALA A 125 5.41 0.78 -9.94
C ALA A 125 4.90 -0.57 -10.49
N VAL A 126 4.94 -1.64 -9.68
CA VAL A 126 4.38 -2.96 -10.02
C VAL A 126 2.85 -2.88 -10.14
N LEU A 127 2.17 -2.25 -9.17
CA LEU A 127 0.71 -2.09 -9.18
C LEU A 127 0.24 -1.26 -10.37
N CYS A 128 0.91 -0.13 -10.68
CA CYS A 128 0.62 0.65 -11.88
C CYS A 128 0.87 -0.16 -13.16
N PHE A 129 1.88 -1.02 -13.21
CA PHE A 129 2.09 -1.88 -14.37
C PHE A 129 0.95 -2.90 -14.55
N ILE A 130 0.48 -3.50 -13.45
CA ILE A 130 -0.66 -4.44 -13.46
C ILE A 130 -1.96 -3.73 -13.86
N GLU A 131 -2.17 -2.49 -13.38
CA GLU A 131 -3.35 -1.67 -13.69
C GLU A 131 -3.46 -1.31 -15.19
N ASN A 132 -2.33 -1.22 -15.89
CA ASN A 132 -2.28 -0.85 -17.31
C ASN A 132 -2.21 -2.05 -18.28
N GLN A 133 -2.42 -3.28 -17.79
CA GLN A 133 -2.54 -4.48 -18.63
C GLN A 133 -3.99 -4.79 -18.98
#